data_AF-A0A954KPM7-F1
#
_entry.id   AF-A0A954KPM7-F1
#
_cell.length_a   1.000
_cell.length_b   1.000
_cell.length_c   1.000
_cell.angle_alpha   90.00
_cell.angle_beta   90.00
_cell.angle_gamma   90.00
#
_symmetry.space_group_name_H-M   'P 1'
#
loop_
_entity.id
_entity.type
_entity.pdbx_description
1 polymer ?
#
loop_
_entity_poly.entity_id
_entity_poly.type
_entity_poly.pdbx_seq_one_letter_code
_entity_poly.pdbx_strand_id
1 'polypeptide(L)'
;MSASESVDYLSFFKHRNEHCRILLSLSEEQNTAIRENRLDELLAIIGRKQRVLSVMEQEKGQHPEIWEQWQSDRANLNSKNRERCEQLLAETENILAALVQMEQQGTMQLEKNRDDTQQQLEKISRSMHANDAYYDQSDQKTHRYLNVGR
;
A
#
# COMPACT_ATOMS: atom_id res chain seq x y z
N MET A 1 -36.98 -6.44 -31.32
CA MET A 1 -36.70 -5.15 -30.66
C MET A 1 -36.59 -5.45 -29.18
N SER A 2 -35.37 -5.75 -28.72
CA SER A 2 -35.12 -6.03 -27.32
C SER A 2 -35.02 -4.69 -26.61
N ALA A 3 -35.87 -4.48 -25.60
CA ALA A 3 -35.76 -3.32 -24.72
C ALA A 3 -34.34 -3.34 -24.13
N SER A 4 -33.51 -2.36 -24.52
CA SER A 4 -32.23 -2.13 -23.83
C SER A 4 -32.57 -1.93 -22.37
N GLU A 5 -32.11 -2.84 -21.51
CA GLU A 5 -32.02 -2.57 -20.08
C GLU A 5 -31.33 -1.21 -19.94
N SER A 6 -32.04 -0.22 -19.42
CA SER A 6 -31.47 1.10 -19.23
C SER A 6 -30.28 0.94 -18.30
N VAL A 7 -29.07 1.11 -18.84
CA VAL A 7 -27.84 1.06 -18.04
C VAL A 7 -27.96 2.10 -16.94
N ASP A 8 -28.01 1.63 -15.69
CA ASP A 8 -28.10 2.52 -14.54
C ASP A 8 -26.70 3.05 -14.21
N TYR A 9 -26.29 4.07 -14.96
CA TYR A 9 -25.01 4.77 -14.79
C TYR A 9 -24.82 5.24 -13.34
N LEU A 10 -25.91 5.65 -12.68
CA LEU A 10 -25.85 6.18 -11.33
C LEU A 10 -25.48 5.10 -10.32
N SER A 11 -26.09 3.92 -10.38
CA SER A 11 -25.72 2.82 -9.49
C SER A 11 -24.30 2.33 -9.77
N PHE A 12 -23.90 2.23 -11.04
CA PHE A 12 -22.54 1.84 -11.41
C PHE A 12 -21.47 2.80 -10.83
N PHE A 13 -21.60 4.11 -11.09
CA PHE A 13 -20.64 5.09 -10.56
C PHE A 13 -20.69 5.18 -9.04
N LYS A 14 -21.85 4.96 -8.42
CA LYS A 14 -21.97 4.91 -6.96
C LYS A 14 -21.23 3.72 -6.37
N HIS A 15 -21.38 2.52 -6.93
CA HIS A 15 -20.66 1.32 -6.47
C HIS A 15 -19.16 1.49 -6.64
N ARG A 16 -18.72 2.00 -7.79
CA ARG A 16 -17.32 2.28 -8.05
C ARG A 16 -16.72 3.28 -7.06
N ASN A 17 -17.45 4.35 -6.77
CA ASN A 17 -17.04 5.35 -5.77
C ASN A 17 -16.92 4.72 -4.37
N GLU A 18 -17.88 3.90 -3.96
CA GLU A 18 -17.86 3.22 -2.67
C GLU A 18 -16.66 2.28 -2.52
N HIS A 19 -16.36 1.47 -3.54
CA HIS A 19 -15.16 0.63 -3.53
C HIS A 19 -13.87 1.45 -3.43
N CYS A 20 -13.80 2.61 -4.09
CA CYS A 20 -12.67 3.52 -3.97
C CYS A 20 -12.54 4.09 -2.54
N ARG A 21 -13.65 4.45 -1.89
CA ARG A 21 -13.64 4.89 -0.48
C ARG A 21 -13.18 3.79 0.47
N ILE A 22 -13.62 2.54 0.23
CA ILE A 22 -13.14 1.39 1.01
C ILE A 22 -11.62 1.23 0.82
N LEU A 23 -11.12 1.30 -0.41
CA LEU A 23 -9.68 1.26 -0.68
C LEU A 23 -8.93 2.40 0.02
N LEU A 24 -9.51 3.60 0.06
CA LEU A 24 -8.90 4.75 0.72
C LEU A 24 -8.74 4.49 2.22
N SER A 25 -9.82 4.07 2.88
CA SER A 25 -9.79 3.70 4.30
C SER A 25 -8.78 2.59 4.59
N LEU A 26 -8.71 1.56 3.75
CA LEU A 26 -7.70 0.51 3.85
C LEU A 26 -6.27 1.03 3.68
N SER A 27 -6.09 2.09 2.88
CA SER A 27 -4.77 2.71 2.68
C SER A 27 -4.35 3.58 3.86
N GLU A 28 -5.30 4.19 4.55
CA GLU A 28 -5.06 4.90 5.82
C GLU A 28 -4.67 3.90 6.91
N GLU A 29 -5.40 2.78 7.01
CA GLU A 29 -5.07 1.66 7.90
C GLU A 29 -3.66 1.12 7.58
N GLN A 30 -3.34 0.89 6.30
CA GLN A 30 -2.02 0.43 5.86
C GLN A 30 -0.90 1.36 6.31
N ASN A 31 -1.03 2.66 6.04
CA ASN A 31 0.00 3.64 6.39
C ASN A 31 0.18 3.78 7.90
N THR A 32 -0.88 3.55 8.69
CA THR A 32 -0.81 3.47 10.15
C THR A 32 -0.04 2.23 10.59
N ALA A 33 -0.37 1.05 10.02
CA ALA A 33 0.32 -0.20 10.33
C ALA A 33 1.81 -0.16 9.97
N ILE A 34 2.18 0.44 8.83
CA ILE A 34 3.58 0.65 8.42
C ILE A 34 4.31 1.54 9.42
N ARG A 35 3.68 2.66 9.84
CA ARG A 35 4.29 3.61 10.79
C ARG A 35 4.52 2.99 12.16
N GLU A 36 3.61 2.13 12.60
CA GLU A 36 3.67 1.45 13.89
C GLU A 36 4.39 0.09 13.82
N ASN A 37 4.95 -0.24 12.66
CA ASN A 37 5.69 -1.48 12.39
C ASN A 37 4.88 -2.76 12.69
N ARG A 38 3.55 -2.72 12.47
CA ARG A 38 2.60 -3.82 12.68
C ARG A 38 2.49 -4.68 11.42
N LEU A 39 3.54 -5.46 11.14
CA LEU A 39 3.67 -6.23 9.90
C LEU A 39 2.59 -7.33 9.74
N ASP A 40 2.13 -7.92 10.84
CA ASP A 40 1.08 -8.95 10.80
C ASP A 40 -0.26 -8.35 10.31
N GLU A 41 -0.56 -7.13 10.73
CA GLU A 41 -1.76 -6.40 10.29
C GLU A 41 -1.65 -5.95 8.83
N LEU A 42 -0.44 -5.61 8.38
CA LEU A 42 -0.17 -5.17 7.01
C LEU A 42 -0.59 -6.25 5.99
N LEU A 43 -0.27 -7.52 6.23
CA LEU A 43 -0.66 -8.62 5.33
C LEU A 43 -2.18 -8.78 5.25
N ALA A 44 -2.88 -8.65 6.37
CA ALA A 44 -4.33 -8.73 6.41
C ALA A 44 -4.99 -7.56 5.63
N ILE A 45 -4.43 -6.35 5.75
CA ILE A 45 -4.89 -5.16 5.02
C ILE A 45 -4.69 -5.33 3.51
N ILE A 46 -3.51 -5.82 3.08
CA ILE A 46 -3.22 -6.10 1.66
C ILE A 46 -4.23 -7.11 1.10
N GLY A 47 -4.52 -8.19 1.82
CA GLY A 47 -5.53 -9.18 1.41
C GLY A 47 -6.95 -8.61 1.32
N ARG A 48 -7.30 -7.62 2.16
CA ARG A 48 -8.57 -6.88 2.03
C ARG A 48 -8.59 -6.01 0.78
N LYS A 49 -7.51 -5.27 0.50
CA LYS A 49 -7.39 -4.42 -0.70
C LYS A 49 -7.49 -5.24 -1.99
N GLN A 50 -6.79 -6.37 -2.07
CA GLN A 50 -6.84 -7.27 -3.22
C GLN A 50 -8.27 -7.74 -3.51
N ARG A 51 -9.05 -8.10 -2.47
CA ARG A 51 -10.46 -8.49 -2.66
C ARG A 51 -11.30 -7.37 -3.25
N VAL A 52 -11.13 -6.13 -2.79
CA VAL A 52 -11.87 -4.97 -3.34
C VAL A 52 -11.48 -4.72 -4.80
N LEU A 53 -10.18 -4.76 -5.12
CA LEU A 53 -9.70 -4.61 -6.50
C LEU A 53 -10.27 -5.71 -7.42
N SER A 54 -10.30 -6.97 -6.96
CA SER A 54 -10.91 -8.07 -7.72
C SER A 54 -12.39 -7.84 -7.99
N VAL A 55 -13.15 -7.32 -7.02
CA VAL A 55 -14.57 -6.98 -7.22
C VAL A 55 -14.71 -5.86 -8.26
N MET A 56 -13.92 -4.80 -8.16
CA MET A 56 -13.94 -3.70 -9.14
C MET A 56 -13.57 -4.15 -10.56
N GLU A 57 -12.65 -5.12 -10.68
CA GLU A 57 -12.26 -5.68 -11.97
C GLU A 57 -13.36 -6.58 -12.56
N GLN A 58 -14.06 -7.35 -11.72
CA GLN A 58 -15.24 -8.12 -12.13
C GLN A 58 -16.37 -7.19 -12.60
N GLU A 59 -16.67 -6.13 -11.86
CA GLU A 59 -17.68 -5.13 -12.26
C GLU A 59 -17.34 -4.47 -13.60
N LYS A 60 -16.05 -4.15 -13.81
CA LYS A 60 -15.56 -3.63 -15.10
C LYS A 60 -15.72 -4.66 -16.23
N GLY A 61 -15.47 -5.94 -15.95
CA GLY A 61 -15.64 -7.03 -16.90
C GLY A 61 -17.10 -7.30 -17.28
N GLN A 62 -18.05 -7.06 -16.37
CA GLN A 62 -19.49 -7.19 -16.63
C GLN A 62 -20.03 -6.05 -17.51
N HIS A 63 -19.43 -4.87 -17.44
CA HIS A 63 -19.87 -3.67 -18.16
C HIS A 63 -18.72 -2.99 -18.92
N PRO A 64 -18.10 -3.64 -19.92
CA PRO A 64 -16.91 -3.12 -20.59
C PRO A 64 -17.17 -1.83 -21.39
N GLU A 65 -18.38 -1.68 -21.95
CA GLU A 65 -18.77 -0.57 -22.82
C GLU A 65 -19.41 0.61 -22.07
N ILE A 66 -19.54 0.53 -20.74
CA ILE A 66 -20.30 1.51 -19.95
C ILE A 66 -19.77 2.94 -20.08
N TRP A 67 -18.46 3.08 -20.31
CA TRP A 67 -17.84 4.39 -20.48
C TRP A 67 -18.19 5.02 -21.83
N GLU A 68 -18.16 4.23 -22.90
CA GLU A 68 -18.54 4.69 -24.25
C GLU A 68 -20.04 5.03 -24.30
N GLN A 69 -20.86 4.18 -23.67
CA GLN A 69 -22.30 4.40 -23.54
C GLN A 69 -22.61 5.66 -22.72
N TRP A 70 -21.93 5.87 -21.59
CA TRP A 70 -22.04 7.10 -20.80
C TRP A 70 -21.71 8.34 -21.62
N GLN A 71 -20.61 8.34 -22.39
CA GLN A 71 -20.21 9.49 -23.20
C GLN A 71 -21.24 9.85 -24.28
N SER A 72 -21.86 8.84 -24.90
CA SER A 72 -22.93 9.00 -25.88
C SER A 72 -24.22 9.50 -25.22
N ASP A 73 -24.61 8.91 -24.09
CA ASP A 73 -25.92 9.10 -23.50
C ASP A 73 -26.01 10.32 -22.57
N ARG A 74 -24.88 10.81 -22.04
CA ARG A 74 -24.86 11.89 -21.04
C ARG A 74 -25.61 13.17 -21.46
N ALA A 75 -25.66 13.46 -22.76
CA ALA A 75 -26.36 14.62 -23.29
C ALA A 75 -27.89 14.48 -23.23
N ASN A 76 -28.37 13.23 -23.26
CA ASN A 76 -29.79 12.88 -23.30
C ASN A 76 -30.35 12.52 -21.92
N LEU A 77 -29.49 12.36 -20.91
CA LEU A 77 -29.90 12.14 -19.53
C LEU A 77 -30.54 13.40 -18.93
N ASN A 78 -31.47 13.19 -18.00
CA ASN A 78 -32.02 14.30 -17.21
C ASN A 78 -30.89 15.02 -16.44
N SER A 79 -31.05 16.33 -16.25
CA SER A 79 -29.99 17.19 -15.68
C SER A 79 -29.53 16.74 -14.30
N LYS A 80 -30.46 16.29 -13.45
CA LYS A 80 -30.19 15.83 -12.08
C LYS A 80 -29.33 14.56 -12.05
N ASN A 81 -29.66 13.55 -12.86
CA ASN A 81 -28.91 12.30 -12.92
C ASN A 81 -27.54 12.53 -13.54
N ARG A 82 -27.46 13.35 -14.59
CA ARG A 82 -26.20 13.74 -15.21
C ARG A 82 -25.27 14.41 -14.19
N GLU A 83 -25.76 15.43 -13.49
CA GLU A 83 -24.99 16.14 -12.46
C GLU A 83 -24.51 15.19 -11.36
N ARG A 84 -25.38 14.26 -10.93
CA ARG A 84 -25.00 13.30 -9.89
C ARG A 84 -23.92 12.32 -10.34
N CYS A 85 -23.98 11.85 -11.59
CA CYS A 85 -22.94 10.99 -12.17
C CYS A 85 -21.61 11.73 -12.30
N GLU A 86 -21.62 12.97 -12.81
CA GLU A 86 -20.43 13.82 -12.92
C GLU A 86 -19.80 14.09 -11.54
N GLN A 87 -20.62 14.35 -10.50
CA GLN A 87 -20.14 14.46 -9.12
C GLN A 87 -19.45 13.20 -8.63
N LEU A 88 -20.04 12.01 -8.86
CA LEU A 88 -19.47 10.74 -8.45
C LEU A 88 -18.16 10.43 -9.20
N LEU A 89 -18.08 10.78 -10.48
CA LEU A 89 -16.86 10.64 -11.28
C LEU A 89 -15.73 11.53 -10.73
N ALA A 90 -16.01 12.82 -10.53
CA ALA A 90 -15.04 13.76 -9.97
C ALA A 90 -14.58 13.33 -8.56
N GLU A 91 -15.50 12.85 -7.71
CA GLU A 91 -15.14 12.33 -6.39
C GLU A 91 -14.25 11.09 -6.50
N THR A 92 -14.58 10.17 -7.42
CA THR A 92 -13.79 8.96 -7.65
C THR A 92 -12.38 9.30 -8.15
N GLU A 93 -12.22 10.26 -9.05
CA GLU A 93 -10.91 10.74 -9.51
C GLU A 93 -10.08 11.31 -8.36
N ASN A 94 -10.68 12.14 -7.49
CA ASN A 94 -10.01 12.68 -6.32
C ASN A 94 -9.53 11.58 -5.36
N ILE A 95 -10.37 10.57 -5.11
CA ILE A 95 -10.01 9.43 -4.26
C ILE A 95 -8.88 8.62 -4.90
N LEU A 96 -8.94 8.34 -6.19
CA LEU A 96 -7.90 7.60 -6.90
C LEU A 96 -6.56 8.36 -6.88
N ALA A 97 -6.57 9.68 -7.04
CA ALA A 97 -5.37 10.50 -6.91
C ALA A 97 -4.77 10.41 -5.50
N ALA A 98 -5.61 10.49 -4.46
CA ALA A 98 -5.18 10.33 -3.07
C ALA A 98 -4.60 8.94 -2.81
N LEU A 99 -5.24 7.88 -3.32
CA LEU A 99 -4.76 6.50 -3.22
C LEU A 99 -3.35 6.33 -3.79
N VAL A 100 -3.09 6.84 -5.00
CA VAL A 100 -1.75 6.77 -5.61
C VAL A 100 -0.69 7.43 -4.72
N GLN A 101 -0.99 8.61 -4.17
CA GLN A 101 -0.08 9.30 -3.26
C GLN A 101 0.17 8.49 -1.98
N MET A 102 -0.87 7.89 -1.42
CA MET A 102 -0.75 7.10 -0.20
C MET A 102 0.06 5.82 -0.39
N GLU A 103 -0.10 5.12 -1.52
CA GLU A 103 0.70 3.92 -1.84
C GLU A 103 2.17 4.26 -2.07
N GLN A 104 2.45 5.39 -2.74
CA GLN A 104 3.82 5.88 -2.90
C GLN A 104 4.45 6.20 -1.54
N GLN A 105 3.74 6.90 -0.66
CA GLN A 105 4.20 7.19 0.69
C GLN A 105 4.45 5.92 1.51
N GLY A 106 3.54 4.95 1.45
CA GLY A 106 3.71 3.67 2.15
C GLY A 106 4.93 2.89 1.66
N THR A 107 5.15 2.87 0.34
CA THR A 107 6.32 2.22 -0.28
C THR A 107 7.62 2.85 0.19
N MET A 108 7.73 4.19 0.10
CA MET A 108 8.92 4.92 0.56
C MET A 108 9.21 4.68 2.05
N GLN A 109 8.16 4.60 2.88
CA GLN A 109 8.33 4.33 4.31
C GLN A 109 8.80 2.90 4.58
N LEU A 110 8.30 1.90 3.85
CA LEU A 110 8.77 0.51 3.96
C LEU A 110 10.22 0.37 3.52
N GLU A 111 10.63 1.02 2.43
CA GLU A 111 12.02 1.05 1.98
C GLU A 111 12.94 1.66 3.05
N LYS A 112 12.52 2.78 3.63
CA LYS A 112 13.25 3.40 4.74
C LYS A 112 13.38 2.46 5.95
N ASN A 113 12.29 1.81 6.37
CA ASN A 113 12.30 0.87 7.50
C ASN A 113 13.26 -0.30 7.25
N ARG A 114 13.30 -0.81 6.02
CA ARG A 114 14.24 -1.87 5.60
C ARG A 114 15.68 -1.39 5.71
N ASP A 115 16.00 -0.22 5.17
CA ASP A 115 17.37 0.31 5.14
C ASP A 115 17.87 0.60 6.57
N ASP A 116 17.01 1.14 7.44
CA ASP A 116 17.32 1.36 8.85
C ASP A 116 17.61 0.02 9.58
N THR A 117 16.80 -1.01 9.31
CA THR A 117 17.00 -2.35 9.88
C THR A 117 18.32 -2.97 9.39
N GLN A 118 18.65 -2.82 8.11
CA GLN A 118 19.92 -3.29 7.55
C GLN A 118 21.11 -2.62 8.23
N GLN A 119 21.07 -1.29 8.40
CA GLN A 119 22.14 -0.55 9.07
C GLN A 119 22.33 -1.01 10.53
N GLN A 120 21.24 -1.30 11.24
CA GLN A 120 21.30 -1.84 12.59
C GLN A 120 21.96 -3.23 12.63
N LEU A 121 21.62 -4.11 11.70
CA LEU A 121 22.23 -5.45 11.59
C LEU A 121 23.73 -5.35 11.29
N GLU A 122 24.14 -4.46 10.38
CA GLU A 122 25.55 -4.23 10.09
C GLU A 122 26.32 -3.72 11.31
N LYS A 123 25.71 -2.83 12.10
CA LYS A 123 26.32 -2.31 13.34
C LYS A 123 26.49 -3.40 14.40
N ILE A 124 25.51 -4.28 14.56
CA ILE A 124 25.59 -5.43 15.48
C ILE A 124 26.70 -6.37 15.01
N SER A 125 26.73 -6.71 13.73
CA SER A 125 27.76 -7.58 13.16
C SER A 125 29.17 -7.02 13.39
N ARG A 126 29.39 -5.73 13.11
CA ARG A 126 30.71 -5.08 13.36
C ARG A 126 31.07 -5.07 14.85
N SER A 127 30.10 -4.84 15.73
CA SER A 127 30.33 -4.89 17.19
C SER A 127 30.72 -6.29 17.67
N MET A 128 30.11 -7.34 17.11
CA MET A 128 30.50 -8.73 17.39
C MET A 128 31.93 -9.03 16.95
N HIS A 129 32.29 -8.66 15.71
CA HIS A 129 33.66 -8.84 15.21
C HIS A 129 34.71 -8.06 16.02
N ALA A 130 34.37 -6.86 16.48
CA ALA A 130 35.25 -6.09 17.36
C ALA A 130 35.43 -6.79 18.71
N ASN A 131 34.35 -7.32 19.29
CA ASN A 131 34.41 -8.05 20.56
C ASN A 131 35.24 -9.35 20.42
N ASP A 132 35.04 -10.11 19.36
CA ASP A 132 35.83 -11.31 19.06
C ASP A 132 37.32 -11.00 18.89
N ALA A 133 37.68 -9.88 18.24
CA ALA A 133 39.06 -9.44 18.10
C ALA A 133 39.72 -9.06 19.45
N TYR A 134 38.95 -8.51 20.40
CA TYR A 134 39.44 -8.24 21.75
C TYR A 134 39.62 -9.52 22.57
N TYR A 135 38.73 -10.51 22.42
CA TYR A 135 38.87 -11.80 23.08
C TYR A 135 40.06 -12.61 22.53
N ASP A 136 40.26 -12.63 21.22
CA ASP A 136 41.36 -13.36 20.56
C ASP A 136 42.75 -12.76 20.88
N GLN A 137 42.84 -11.44 21.12
CA GLN A 137 44.07 -10.80 21.63
C GLN A 137 44.33 -11.07 23.11
N SER A 138 43.31 -11.38 23.92
CA SER A 138 43.49 -11.69 25.34
C SER A 138 43.98 -13.12 25.59
N ASP A 139 43.84 -14.01 24.61
CA ASP A 139 44.26 -15.43 24.69
C ASP A 139 45.67 -15.68 24.09
N GLN A 140 46.33 -14.65 23.57
CA GLN A 140 47.78 -14.68 23.38
C GLN A 140 48.45 -14.65 24.74
N LYS A 141 48.62 -15.85 25.33
CA LYS A 141 49.52 -16.15 26.44
C LYS A 141 50.80 -15.35 26.28
N THR A 142 50.85 -14.23 26.98
CA THR A 142 52.08 -13.49 27.18
C THR A 142 52.93 -14.41 28.04
N HIS A 143 53.76 -15.24 27.41
CA HIS A 143 54.90 -15.89 28.05
C HIS A 143 55.90 -14.80 28.44
N ARG A 144 55.49 -13.97 29.40
CA ARG A 144 56.34 -13.02 30.08
C ARG A 144 57.18 -13.86 31.02
N TYR A 145 58.33 -14.32 30.53
CA TYR A 145 59.37 -14.89 31.36
C TYR A 145 59.69 -13.89 32.48
N LEU A 146 59.09 -14.10 33.65
CA LEU A 146 59.54 -13.48 34.89
C LEU A 146 60.88 -14.12 35.20
N ASN A 147 61.95 -13.41 34.84
CA ASN A 147 63.30 -13.77 35.21
C ASN A 147 63.44 -13.52 36.72
N VAL A 148 63.18 -14.55 37.52
CA VAL A 148 63.43 -14.53 38.97
C VAL A 148 64.91 -14.87 39.17
N GLY A 149 65.77 -13.87 38.97
CA GLY A 149 67.20 -13.93 39.26
C GLY A 149 67.46 -13.72 40.76
N ARG A 150 68.22 -14.65 41.34
CA ARG A 150 68.70 -14.69 42.74
C ARG A 150 69.56 -13.49 43.13
#